data_AF-A0A1Q3UDG2-F1
#
_entry.id   AF-A0A1Q3UDG2-F1
#
_cell.length_a   1.000
_cell.length_b   1.000
_cell.length_c   1.000
_cell.angle_alpha   90.00
_cell.angle_beta   90.00
_cell.angle_gamma   90.00
#
_symmetry.space_group_name_H-M   'P 1'
#
loop_
_entity.id
_entity.type
_entity.pdbx_description
1 polymer ?
#
loop_
_entity_poly.entity_id
_entity_poly.type
_entity_poly.pdbx_seq_one_letter_code
_entity_poly.pdbx_strand_id
1 'polypeptide(L)'
;MDPDGFPVTMMWVLTVAGIGFRVIIVNIFIKSQYIFMKKIANFIILLSVLTLGGNKSFGQIIVRVRPARPAVVINRPPAPSPRHVWVDEDWQLSGGRYVWHGGYWTAPPRPGAFYVRGHWRNTRRGSIWVPGHWR
;
A
#
# COMPACT_ATOMS: atom_id res chain seq x y z
N MET A 1 -12.65 77.26 19.81
CA MET A 1 -11.29 77.41 19.27
C MET A 1 -10.44 76.45 20.08
N ASP A 2 -10.19 75.25 19.54
CA ASP A 2 -9.36 74.26 20.24
C ASP A 2 -7.88 74.63 20.07
N PRO A 3 -7.02 74.47 21.11
CA PRO A 3 -5.68 75.06 21.13
C PRO A 3 -4.64 74.30 20.29
N ASP A 4 -5.01 73.17 19.68
CA ASP A 4 -4.03 72.15 19.26
C ASP A 4 -4.02 71.89 17.73
N GLY A 5 -4.74 72.70 16.94
CA GLY A 5 -4.54 72.82 15.49
C GLY A 5 -4.87 71.60 14.62
N PHE A 6 -5.36 70.48 15.17
CA PHE A 6 -5.79 69.33 14.36
C PHE A 6 -7.26 69.47 13.96
N PRO A 7 -7.57 69.59 12.65
CA PRO A 7 -8.95 69.68 12.20
C PRO A 7 -9.66 68.34 12.43
N VAL A 8 -10.84 68.37 13.05
CA VAL A 8 -11.65 67.20 13.42
C VAL A 8 -11.89 66.25 12.24
N THR A 9 -11.93 66.79 11.02
CA THR A 9 -12.02 66.04 9.76
C THR A 9 -10.83 65.11 9.52
N MET A 10 -9.63 65.48 9.96
CA MET A 10 -8.39 64.73 9.80
C MET A 10 -8.35 63.51 10.75
N MET A 11 -8.96 63.64 11.94
CA MET A 11 -9.12 62.54 12.90
C MET A 11 -10.07 61.44 12.38
N TRP A 12 -11.15 61.84 11.70
CA TRP A 12 -12.07 60.90 11.04
C TRP A 12 -11.38 60.14 9.89
N VAL A 13 -10.56 60.82 9.10
CA VAL A 13 -9.82 60.20 7.98
C VAL A 13 -8.84 59.12 8.48
N LEU A 14 -8.08 59.39 9.54
CA LEU A 14 -7.13 58.42 10.10
C LEU A 14 -7.84 57.19 10.68
N THR A 15 -9.00 57.39 11.32
CA THR A 15 -9.79 56.30 11.90
C THR A 15 -10.36 55.37 10.81
N VAL A 16 -10.94 55.94 9.76
CA VAL A 16 -11.50 55.17 8.63
C VAL A 16 -10.41 54.46 7.84
N ALA A 17 -9.27 55.12 7.60
CA ALA A 17 -8.11 54.50 6.94
C ALA A 17 -7.53 53.32 7.75
N GLY A 18 -7.44 53.47 9.07
CA GLY A 18 -7.00 52.40 9.97
C GLY A 18 -7.92 51.19 9.98
N ILE A 19 -9.24 51.40 9.91
CA ILE A 19 -10.23 50.31 9.80
C ILE A 19 -10.07 49.58 8.46
N GLY A 20 -9.97 50.32 7.35
CA GLY A 20 -9.75 49.74 6.02
C GLY A 20 -8.49 48.89 5.95
N PHE A 21 -7.38 49.39 6.52
CA PHE A 21 -6.12 48.64 6.59
C PHE A 21 -6.23 47.36 7.43
N ARG A 22 -6.90 47.43 8.59
CA ARG A 22 -7.14 46.24 9.44
C ARG A 22 -7.97 45.18 8.71
N VAL A 23 -9.01 45.57 7.97
CA VAL A 23 -9.84 44.64 7.19
C VAL A 23 -9.04 43.95 6.09
N ILE A 24 -8.15 44.67 5.41
CA ILE A 24 -7.28 44.11 4.36
C ILE A 24 -6.34 43.05 4.95
N ILE A 25 -5.68 43.34 6.08
CA ILE A 25 -4.79 42.38 6.74
C ILE A 25 -5.54 41.12 7.17
N VAL A 26 -6.71 41.27 7.79
CA VAL A 26 -7.54 40.13 8.22
C VAL A 26 -7.94 39.27 7.01
N ASN A 27 -8.33 39.87 5.89
CA ASN A 27 -8.75 39.14 4.69
C ASN A 27 -7.57 38.40 4.02
N ILE A 28 -6.38 39.02 3.98
CA ILE A 28 -5.14 38.38 3.50
C ILE A 28 -4.77 37.19 4.40
N PHE A 29 -4.86 37.36 5.72
CA PHE A 29 -4.56 36.30 6.68
C PHE A 29 -5.50 35.10 6.52
N ILE A 30 -6.81 35.34 6.43
CA ILE A 30 -7.83 34.29 6.22
C ILE A 30 -7.59 33.56 4.89
N LYS A 31 -7.35 34.29 3.79
CA LYS A 31 -7.05 33.67 2.49
C LYS A 31 -5.77 32.82 2.53
N SER A 32 -4.74 33.29 3.23
CA SER A 32 -3.48 32.55 3.41
C SER A 32 -3.70 31.23 4.14
N GLN A 33 -4.44 31.25 5.25
CA GLN A 33 -4.80 30.04 6.01
C GLN A 33 -5.61 29.06 5.14
N TYR A 34 -6.57 29.56 4.34
CA TYR A 34 -7.38 28.73 3.44
C TYR A 34 -6.55 28.06 2.33
N ILE A 35 -5.64 28.79 1.69
CA ILE A 35 -4.76 28.24 0.65
C ILE A 35 -3.82 27.18 1.24
N PHE A 36 -3.31 27.41 2.45
CA PHE A 36 -2.46 26.45 3.15
C PHE A 36 -3.20 25.15 3.47
N MET A 37 -4.42 25.23 4.04
CA MET A 37 -5.23 24.05 4.35
C MET A 37 -5.60 23.23 3.10
N LYS A 38 -5.91 23.88 1.97
CA LYS A 38 -6.18 23.19 0.70
C LYS A 38 -4.98 22.41 0.17
N LYS A 39 -3.77 22.95 0.30
CA LYS A 39 -2.54 22.26 -0.13
C LYS A 39 -2.29 21.01 0.72
N ILE A 40 -2.53 21.08 2.03
CA ILE A 40 -2.43 19.92 2.93
C ILE A 40 -3.44 18.84 2.51
N ALA A 41 -4.70 19.21 2.28
CA ALA A 41 -5.73 18.25 1.86
C ALA A 41 -5.35 17.56 0.53
N ASN A 42 -4.92 18.32 -0.48
CA ASN A 42 -4.48 17.76 -1.76
C ASN A 42 -3.27 16.84 -1.60
N PHE A 43 -2.32 17.19 -0.72
CA PHE A 43 -1.15 16.36 -0.44
C PHE A 43 -1.54 15.02 0.20
N ILE A 44 -2.47 15.05 1.17
CA ILE A 44 -2.99 13.83 1.80
C ILE A 44 -3.71 12.95 0.77
N ILE A 45 -4.53 13.54 -0.11
CA ILE A 45 -5.22 12.80 -1.19
C ILE A 45 -4.20 12.15 -2.13
N LEU A 46 -3.16 12.88 -2.54
CA LEU A 46 -2.09 12.36 -3.40
C LEU A 46 -1.34 11.19 -2.75
N LEU A 47 -1.02 11.31 -1.46
CA LEU A 47 -0.36 10.26 -0.69
C LEU A 47 -1.25 9.01 -0.55
N SER A 48 -2.56 9.21 -0.35
CA SER A 48 -3.53 8.12 -0.20
C SER A 48 -3.64 7.29 -1.49
N VAL A 49 -3.69 7.94 -2.65
CA VAL A 49 -3.75 7.25 -3.96
C VAL A 49 -2.49 6.39 -4.19
N LEU A 50 -1.33 6.86 -3.73
CA LEU A 50 -0.07 6.11 -3.85
C LEU A 50 -0.09 4.78 -3.06
N THR A 51 -0.79 4.75 -1.92
CA THR A 51 -0.89 3.54 -1.08
C THR A 51 -1.85 2.46 -1.62
N LEU A 52 -2.77 2.83 -2.51
CA LEU A 52 -3.77 1.89 -3.06
C LEU A 52 -3.25 1.06 -4.26
N GLY A 53 -2.07 1.38 -4.81
CA GLY A 53 -1.54 0.74 -6.02
C GLY A 53 -0.89 -0.64 -5.85
N GLY A 54 -0.89 -1.22 -4.63
CA GLY A 54 0.00 -2.33 -4.27
C GLY A 54 -0.65 -3.68 -3.97
N ASN A 55 -1.92 -3.91 -4.30
CA ASN A 55 -2.54 -5.22 -4.04
C ASN A 55 -2.09 -6.25 -5.08
N LYS A 56 -1.03 -7.03 -4.79
CA LYS A 56 -0.71 -8.25 -5.54
C LYS A 56 -1.81 -9.29 -5.32
N SER A 57 -2.88 -9.19 -6.10
CA SER A 57 -3.89 -10.24 -6.16
C SER A 57 -3.34 -11.40 -6.98
N PHE A 58 -2.88 -12.45 -6.30
CA PHE A 58 -2.67 -13.74 -6.95
C PHE A 58 -4.06 -14.30 -7.27
N GLY A 59 -4.51 -14.15 -8.52
CA GLY A 59 -5.78 -14.71 -8.97
C GLY A 59 -5.80 -16.21 -8.71
N GLN A 60 -6.48 -16.66 -7.66
CA GLN A 60 -6.63 -18.08 -7.36
C GLN A 60 -7.69 -18.66 -8.27
N ILE A 61 -7.29 -19.56 -9.17
CA ILE A 61 -8.24 -20.29 -10.02
C ILE A 61 -8.73 -21.50 -9.25
N ILE A 62 -10.05 -21.58 -9.09
CA ILE A 62 -10.70 -22.72 -8.44
C ILE A 62 -10.81 -23.83 -9.49
N VAL A 63 -10.19 -24.97 -9.23
CA VAL A 63 -10.25 -26.12 -10.13
C VAL A 63 -11.22 -27.15 -9.57
N ARG A 64 -12.18 -27.62 -10.38
CA ARG A 64 -13.16 -28.65 -9.97
C ARG A 64 -12.55 -30.04 -9.80
N VAL A 65 -11.56 -30.39 -10.63
CA VAL A 65 -10.86 -31.68 -10.60
C VAL A 65 -9.37 -31.43 -10.44
N ARG A 66 -8.76 -31.93 -9.34
CA ARG A 66 -7.32 -31.78 -9.09
C ARG A 66 -6.53 -32.33 -10.29
N PRO A 67 -5.59 -31.56 -10.87
CA PRO A 67 -4.71 -32.11 -11.90
C PRO A 67 -3.89 -33.25 -11.29
N ALA A 68 -3.78 -34.37 -12.00
CA ALA A 68 -2.93 -35.47 -11.54
C ALA A 68 -1.48 -34.98 -11.44
N ARG A 69 -0.82 -35.23 -10.30
CA ARG A 69 0.61 -34.99 -10.18
C ARG A 69 1.29 -35.89 -11.22
N PRO A 70 2.15 -35.35 -12.09
CA PRO A 70 2.93 -36.18 -13.00
C PRO A 70 3.66 -37.26 -12.19
N ALA A 71 3.64 -38.51 -12.64
CA ALA A 71 4.40 -39.61 -12.05
C ALA A 71 5.90 -39.48 -12.39
N VAL A 72 6.44 -38.27 -12.25
CA VAL A 72 7.84 -37.95 -12.53
C VAL A 72 8.62 -38.31 -11.28
N VAL A 73 9.55 -39.25 -11.42
CA VAL A 73 10.56 -39.52 -10.40
C VAL A 73 11.44 -38.28 -10.33
N ILE A 74 11.22 -37.43 -9.32
CA ILE A 74 12.08 -36.27 -9.12
C ILE A 74 13.40 -36.79 -8.56
N ASN A 75 14.44 -36.73 -9.38
CA ASN A 75 15.79 -37.02 -8.91
C ASN A 75 16.15 -35.92 -7.92
N ARG A 76 16.11 -36.20 -6.61
CA ARG A 76 16.42 -35.22 -5.56
C ARG A 76 17.95 -35.00 -5.55
N PRO A 77 18.48 -33.87 -6.07
CA PRO A 77 19.91 -33.64 -5.99
C PRO A 77 20.33 -33.47 -4.52
N PRO A 78 21.62 -33.66 -4.19
CA PRO A 78 22.13 -33.40 -2.84
C PRO A 78 21.73 -32.00 -2.36
N ALA A 79 21.39 -31.90 -1.07
CA ALA A 79 21.04 -30.62 -0.48
C ALA A 79 22.26 -29.67 -0.52
N PRO A 80 22.13 -28.42 -0.99
CA PRO A 80 23.24 -27.46 -1.01
C PRO A 80 23.78 -27.12 0.39
N SER A 81 22.93 -27.22 1.42
CA SER A 81 23.34 -27.13 2.82
C SER A 81 22.31 -27.82 3.74
N PRO A 82 22.67 -28.15 4.99
CA PRO A 82 21.74 -28.75 5.96
C PRO A 82 20.52 -27.88 6.29
N ARG A 83 20.56 -26.58 5.95
CA ARG A 83 19.48 -25.63 6.21
C ARG A 83 18.44 -25.62 5.09
N HIS A 84 18.76 -26.17 3.92
CA HIS A 84 17.84 -26.20 2.78
C HIS A 84 16.72 -27.21 3.02
N VAL A 85 15.50 -26.83 2.68
CA VAL A 85 14.34 -27.71 2.71
C VAL A 85 13.95 -28.09 1.29
N TRP A 86 13.67 -29.37 1.08
CA TRP A 86 13.16 -29.87 -0.18
C TRP A 86 11.66 -29.58 -0.28
N VAL A 87 11.28 -28.79 -1.27
CA VAL A 87 9.88 -28.63 -1.70
C VAL A 87 9.62 -29.73 -2.71
N ASP A 88 8.68 -30.62 -2.42
CA ASP A 88 8.34 -31.77 -3.28
C ASP A 88 7.13 -31.51 -4.19
N GLU A 89 6.20 -30.70 -3.70
CA GLU A 89 4.98 -30.35 -4.42
C GLU A 89 4.82 -28.82 -4.43
N ASP A 90 5.02 -28.24 -5.62
CA ASP A 90 4.69 -26.84 -5.90
C ASP A 90 3.87 -26.74 -7.19
N TRP A 91 2.82 -25.94 -7.16
CA TRP A 91 1.93 -25.71 -8.29
C TRP A 91 1.83 -24.22 -8.57
N GLN A 92 2.15 -23.84 -9.79
CA GLN A 92 2.04 -22.46 -10.25
C GLN A 92 0.85 -22.31 -11.17
N LEU A 93 0.22 -21.14 -11.14
CA LEU A 93 -0.86 -20.82 -12.04
C LEU A 93 -0.29 -20.21 -13.33
N SER A 94 -0.44 -20.91 -14.45
CA SER A 94 0.02 -20.45 -15.76
C SER A 94 -1.04 -20.71 -16.82
N GLY A 95 -1.42 -19.68 -17.58
CA GLY A 95 -2.40 -19.80 -18.67
C GLY A 95 -3.78 -20.31 -18.23
N GLY A 96 -4.22 -19.98 -17.01
CA GLY A 96 -5.54 -20.39 -16.51
C GLY A 96 -5.59 -21.77 -15.84
N ARG A 97 -4.45 -22.47 -15.72
CA ARG A 97 -4.36 -23.82 -15.16
C ARG A 97 -3.22 -23.93 -14.15
N TYR A 98 -3.38 -24.84 -13.18
CA TYR A 98 -2.28 -25.21 -12.29
C TYR A 98 -1.31 -26.12 -13.03
N VAL A 99 -0.06 -25.68 -13.12
CA VAL A 99 1.06 -26.41 -13.69
C VAL A 99 1.97 -26.83 -12.54
N TRP A 100 2.34 -28.11 -12.53
CA TRP A 100 3.27 -28.64 -11.55
C TRP A 100 4.67 -28.10 -11.82
N HIS A 101 5.26 -27.41 -10.84
CA HIS A 101 6.57 -26.76 -10.98
C HIS A 101 7.73 -27.65 -10.47
N GLY A 102 7.44 -28.87 -10.03
CA GLY A 102 8.47 -29.81 -9.60
C GLY A 102 8.98 -29.56 -8.19
N GLY A 103 10.05 -30.27 -7.84
CA GLY A 103 10.69 -30.15 -6.54
C GLY A 103 12.03 -29.41 -6.60
N TYR A 104 12.25 -28.51 -5.65
CA TYR A 104 13.45 -27.67 -5.56
C TYR A 104 13.91 -27.50 -4.11
N TRP A 105 15.18 -27.14 -3.94
CA TRP A 105 15.72 -26.76 -2.65
C TRP A 105 15.46 -25.28 -2.37
N THR A 106 14.90 -24.95 -1.20
CA THR A 106 14.72 -23.58 -0.74
C THR A 106 15.50 -23.33 0.54
N ALA A 107 16.08 -22.14 0.68
CA ALA A 107 16.83 -21.70 1.86
C ALA A 107 15.94 -20.87 2.80
N PRO A 108 16.08 -21.03 4.13
CA PRO A 108 15.35 -20.23 5.09
C PRO A 108 15.82 -18.77 5.03
N PRO A 109 14.90 -17.80 5.06
CA PRO A 109 15.25 -16.37 5.02
C PRO A 109 15.94 -15.90 6.31
N ARG A 110 15.76 -16.61 7.43
CA ARG A 110 16.32 -16.28 8.74
C ARG A 110 16.60 -17.54 9.57
N PRO A 111 17.54 -17.50 10.53
CA PRO A 111 17.72 -18.58 11.49
C PRO A 111 16.42 -18.90 12.24
N GLY A 112 16.11 -20.19 12.39
CA GLY A 112 14.90 -20.66 13.07
C GLY A 112 13.61 -20.61 12.25
N ALA A 113 13.65 -20.12 10.99
CA ALA A 113 12.49 -20.23 10.12
C ALA A 113 12.25 -21.70 9.71
N PHE A 114 10.99 -22.11 9.68
CA PHE A 114 10.59 -23.44 9.21
C PHE A 114 9.67 -23.33 8.00
N TYR A 115 9.82 -24.29 7.08
CA TYR A 115 9.05 -24.29 5.84
C TYR A 115 7.72 -24.99 6.06
N VAL A 116 6.63 -24.27 5.83
CA VAL A 116 5.28 -24.82 5.80
C VAL A 116 5.00 -25.27 4.37
N ARG A 117 4.82 -26.58 4.17
CA ARG A 117 4.56 -27.16 2.85
C ARG A 117 3.26 -26.62 2.25
N GLY A 118 3.29 -26.38 0.94
CA GLY A 118 2.09 -26.07 0.18
C GLY A 118 1.13 -27.24 0.17
N HIS A 119 -0.16 -26.97 0.05
CA HIS A 119 -1.18 -28.01 0.04
C HIS A 119 -2.40 -27.61 -0.78
N TRP A 120 -3.12 -28.62 -1.26
CA TRP A 120 -4.44 -28.42 -1.84
C TRP A 120 -5.46 -28.20 -0.74
N ARG A 121 -6.22 -27.11 -0.85
CA ARG A 121 -7.34 -26.81 0.04
C ARG A 121 -8.64 -26.99 -0.73
N ASN A 122 -9.51 -27.83 -0.18
CA ASN A 122 -10.87 -28.02 -0.69
C ASN A 122 -11.77 -26.84 -0.28
N THR A 123 -12.53 -26.32 -1.22
CA THR A 123 -13.54 -25.27 -1.03
C THR A 123 -14.88 -25.76 -1.56
N ARG A 124 -15.98 -25.06 -1.24
CA ARG A 124 -17.32 -25.40 -1.74
C ARG A 124 -17.43 -25.41 -3.27
N ARG A 125 -16.53 -24.70 -3.98
CA ARG A 125 -16.57 -24.54 -5.44
C ARG A 125 -15.52 -25.39 -6.18
N GLY A 126 -14.64 -26.08 -5.45
CA GLY A 126 -13.53 -26.87 -6.02
C GLY A 126 -12.28 -26.83 -5.12
N SER A 127 -11.14 -27.19 -5.67
CA SER A 127 -9.84 -27.21 -4.99
C SER A 127 -8.98 -26.01 -5.41
N ILE A 128 -8.28 -25.42 -4.45
CA ILE A 128 -7.28 -24.38 -4.69
C ILE A 128 -5.92 -24.84 -4.16
N TRP A 129 -4.84 -24.48 -4.85
CA TRP A 129 -3.49 -24.68 -4.33
C TRP A 129 -3.13 -23.54 -3.39
N VAL A 130 -2.69 -23.88 -2.18
CA VAL A 130 -2.11 -22.94 -1.21
C VAL A 130 -0.60 -23.11 -1.27
N PRO A 131 0.16 -22.13 -1.80
CA PRO A 131 1.61 -22.22 -1.88
C PRO A 131 2.26 -22.39 -0.50
N GLY A 132 3.35 -23.15 -0.46
CA GLY A 132 4.17 -23.26 0.75
C GLY A 132 4.88 -21.94 1.05
N HIS A 133 5.17 -21.70 2.32
CA HIS A 133 5.82 -20.47 2.76
C HIS A 133 6.67 -20.71 4.00
N TRP A 134 7.63 -19.81 4.23
CA TRP A 134 8.44 -19.78 5.43
C TRP A 134 7.70 -19.10 6.58
N ARG A 135 7.81 -19.65 7.79
CA ARG A 135 7.28 -19.07 9.03
C ARG A 135 8.37 -18.82 10.04
#